data_AF-A0A101XIH4-F1
#
_entry.id   AF-A0A101XIH4-F1
#
_cell.length_a   1.000
_cell.length_b   1.000
_cell.length_c   1.000
_cell.angle_alpha   90.00
_cell.angle_beta   90.00
_cell.angle_gamma   90.00
#
_symmetry.space_group_name_H-M   'P 1'
#
loop_
_entity.id
_entity.type
_entity.pdbx_description
1 polymer ?
#
loop_
_entity_poly.entity_id
_entity_poly.type
_entity_poly.pdbx_seq_one_letter_code
_entity_poly.pdbx_strand_id
1 'polypeptide(L)'
;MGVVDRRVFEARKKAFVDRLEREALQERVDGDVLPLLRLLNQHPDIYTTSSCSGRIMVAEAVRPSYSKGRGFRPVARWHHPVPPELVAEAVAQLDHAWLMVRGAILHLAAADAKAAYRLVEIGRETGHKHSGIIAMNRGGIF
;
A
#
# COMPACT_ATOMS: atom_id res chain seq x y z
N MET A 1 1.03 4.39 -30.40
CA MET A 1 2.09 3.92 -29.49
C MET A 1 1.58 4.12 -28.07
N GLY A 2 1.41 3.04 -27.30
CA GLY A 2 0.90 3.14 -25.92
C GLY A 2 1.90 3.84 -25.00
N VAL A 3 1.41 4.48 -23.94
CA VAL A 3 2.28 5.15 -22.94
C VAL A 3 3.17 4.13 -22.21
N VAL A 4 2.69 2.89 -22.08
CA VAL A 4 3.43 1.76 -21.49
C VAL A 4 4.28 1.07 -22.56
N ASP A 5 5.55 0.84 -22.23
CA ASP A 5 6.48 0.05 -23.04
C ASP A 5 6.57 -1.37 -22.46
N ARG A 6 6.23 -2.39 -23.28
CA ARG A 6 6.15 -3.77 -22.78
C ARG A 6 7.48 -4.29 -22.23
N ARG A 7 8.61 -3.95 -22.85
CA ARG A 7 9.93 -4.41 -22.37
C ARG A 7 10.26 -3.79 -21.02
N VAL A 8 9.94 -2.50 -20.85
CA VAL A 8 10.13 -1.79 -19.58
C VAL A 8 9.19 -2.34 -18.50
N PHE A 9 7.93 -2.61 -18.84
CA PHE A 9 6.95 -3.21 -17.93
C PHE A 9 7.43 -4.56 -17.40
N GLU A 10 7.82 -5.49 -18.28
CA GLU A 10 8.28 -6.83 -17.87
C GLU A 10 9.54 -6.78 -17.00
N ALA A 11 10.50 -5.90 -17.36
CA ALA A 11 11.70 -5.70 -16.56
C ALA A 11 11.37 -5.18 -15.14
N ARG A 12 10.43 -4.23 -15.02
CA ARG A 12 9.97 -3.72 -13.73
C ARG A 12 9.18 -4.76 -12.95
N LYS A 13 8.27 -5.48 -13.61
CA LYS A 13 7.53 -6.59 -13.00
C LYS A 13 8.48 -7.59 -12.37
N LYS A 14 9.46 -8.08 -13.11
CA LYS A 14 10.48 -8.99 -12.57
C LYS A 14 11.17 -8.40 -11.35
N ALA A 15 11.64 -7.16 -11.42
CA ALA A 15 12.33 -6.51 -10.32
C ALA A 15 11.46 -6.33 -9.06
N PHE A 16 10.17 -6.02 -9.21
CA PHE A 16 9.23 -5.87 -8.10
C PHE A 16 8.82 -7.21 -7.49
N VAL A 17 8.61 -8.25 -8.31
CA VAL A 17 8.35 -9.61 -7.81
C VAL A 17 9.55 -10.15 -7.05
N ASP A 18 10.77 -10.04 -7.61
CA ASP A 18 11.98 -10.45 -6.90
C ASP A 18 12.15 -9.67 -5.58
N ARG A 19 11.76 -8.40 -5.56
CA ARG A 19 11.80 -7.56 -4.35
C ARG A 19 10.77 -7.99 -3.32
N LEU A 20 9.53 -8.29 -3.73
CA LEU A 20 8.48 -8.78 -2.84
C LEU A 20 8.95 -10.01 -2.09
N GLU A 21 9.52 -10.99 -2.80
CA GLU A 21 9.99 -12.24 -2.19
C GLU A 21 11.17 -12.00 -1.24
N ARG A 22 12.13 -11.12 -1.59
CA ARG A 22 13.21 -10.74 -0.67
C ARG A 22 12.70 -10.03 0.59
N GLU A 23 11.75 -9.12 0.46
CA GLU A 23 11.17 -8.40 1.61
C GLU A 23 10.31 -9.32 2.48
N ALA A 24 9.61 -10.30 1.87
CA ALA A 24 8.85 -11.32 2.58
C ALA A 24 9.76 -12.23 3.42
N LEU A 25 10.93 -12.63 2.88
CA LEU A 25 11.93 -13.40 3.63
C LEU A 25 12.52 -12.64 4.83
N GLN A 26 12.46 -11.31 4.80
CA GLN A 26 12.92 -10.43 5.87
C GLN A 26 11.80 -10.02 6.83
N GLU A 27 10.60 -10.60 6.71
CA GLU A 27 9.41 -10.24 7.51
C GLU A 27 9.03 -8.75 7.42
N ARG A 28 9.32 -8.12 6.27
CA ARG A 28 9.04 -6.70 6.01
C ARG A 28 7.72 -6.46 5.28
N VAL A 29 7.01 -7.53 4.93
CA VAL A 29 5.73 -7.52 4.22
C VAL A 29 4.66 -8.01 5.18
N ASP A 30 3.54 -7.31 5.24
CA ASP A 30 2.40 -7.70 6.07
C ASP A 30 1.92 -9.12 5.66
N GLY A 31 1.99 -10.08 6.59
CA GLY A 31 1.81 -11.50 6.27
C GLY A 31 0.41 -11.86 5.80
N ASP A 32 -0.60 -11.09 6.21
CA ASP A 32 -2.01 -11.24 5.82
C ASP A 32 -2.28 -10.87 4.36
N VAL A 33 -1.55 -9.91 3.79
CA VAL A 33 -1.71 -9.50 2.38
C VAL A 33 -0.75 -10.24 1.43
N LEU A 34 0.32 -10.85 1.94
CA LEU A 34 1.32 -11.54 1.10
C LEU A 34 0.73 -12.59 0.15
N PRO A 35 -0.24 -13.46 0.55
CA PRO A 35 -0.87 -14.39 -0.39
C PRO A 35 -1.57 -13.70 -1.55
N LEU A 36 -2.26 -12.59 -1.30
CA LEU A 36 -2.92 -11.79 -2.33
C LEU A 36 -1.90 -11.14 -3.27
N LEU A 37 -0.81 -10.57 -2.73
CA LEU A 37 0.25 -9.98 -3.56
C LEU A 37 0.87 -11.03 -4.50
N ARG A 38 1.14 -12.23 -4.01
CA ARG A 38 1.66 -13.34 -4.84
C ARG A 38 0.67 -13.74 -5.93
N LEU A 39 -0.61 -13.89 -5.59
CA LEU A 39 -1.67 -14.20 -6.55
C LEU A 39 -1.75 -13.15 -7.66
N LEU A 40 -1.78 -11.87 -7.31
CA LEU A 40 -1.85 -10.77 -8.28
C LEU A 40 -0.65 -10.78 -9.23
N ASN A 41 0.56 -11.04 -8.74
CA ASN A 41 1.77 -11.06 -9.58
C ASN A 41 1.84 -12.23 -10.57
N GLN A 42 1.00 -13.26 -10.42
CA GLN A 42 0.91 -14.35 -11.41
C GLN A 42 0.29 -13.87 -12.73
N HIS A 43 -0.55 -12.83 -12.70
CA HIS A 43 -1.23 -12.36 -13.90
C HIS A 43 -0.27 -11.56 -14.80
N PRO A 44 -0.11 -11.90 -16.09
CA PRO A 44 0.97 -11.40 -16.95
C PRO A 44 0.99 -9.87 -17.06
N ASP A 45 -0.18 -9.24 -17.12
CA ASP A 45 -0.31 -7.81 -17.41
C ASP A 45 -0.41 -6.92 -16.17
N ILE A 46 -0.14 -7.46 -14.98
CA ILE A 46 -0.09 -6.67 -13.74
C ILE A 46 1.12 -7.04 -12.88
N TYR A 47 1.56 -6.11 -12.04
CA TYR A 47 2.48 -6.39 -10.94
C TYR A 47 2.21 -5.47 -9.75
N THR A 48 2.54 -5.93 -8.54
CA THR A 48 2.36 -5.13 -7.31
C THR A 48 3.60 -4.31 -7.00
N THR A 49 3.39 -3.13 -6.41
CA THR A 49 4.46 -2.30 -5.84
C THR A 49 4.22 -2.12 -4.34
N SER A 50 4.69 -1.01 -3.75
CA SER A 50 4.56 -0.73 -2.31
C SER A 50 3.11 -0.81 -1.85
N SER A 51 2.77 -1.81 -1.05
CA SER A 51 1.42 -2.11 -0.57
C SER A 51 1.45 -2.41 0.94
N CYS A 52 0.32 -2.25 1.63
CA CYS A 52 0.16 -2.59 3.05
C CYS A 52 -1.25 -3.15 3.32
N SER A 53 -1.39 -4.00 4.32
CA SER A 53 -2.68 -4.62 4.68
C SER A 53 -3.60 -3.73 5.52
N GLY A 54 -3.07 -2.62 6.00
CA GLY A 54 -3.77 -1.69 6.87
C GLY A 54 -2.91 -1.39 8.09
N ARG A 55 -3.27 -0.36 8.84
CA ARG A 55 -2.55 -0.04 10.08
C ARG A 55 -3.38 0.73 11.06
N ILE A 56 -3.07 0.48 12.33
CA ILE A 56 -3.43 1.34 13.45
C ILE A 56 -2.15 2.10 13.82
N MET A 57 -2.26 3.40 14.05
CA MET A 57 -1.11 4.26 14.33
C MET A 57 -1.49 5.31 15.36
N VAL A 58 -0.60 5.53 16.32
CA VAL A 58 -0.60 6.72 17.17
C VAL A 58 0.46 7.67 16.64
N ALA A 59 0.09 8.93 16.47
CA ALA A 59 1.03 10.01 16.20
C ALA A 59 0.74 11.21 17.09
N GLU A 60 1.78 11.99 17.40
CA GLU A 60 1.64 13.29 18.03
C GLU A 60 1.69 14.38 16.96
N ALA A 61 0.68 15.25 16.96
CA ALA A 61 0.64 16.41 16.08
C ALA A 61 -0.34 17.47 16.59
N VAL A 62 0.05 18.74 16.59
CA VAL A 62 -0.87 19.85 16.93
C VAL A 62 -2.07 19.89 15.97
N ARG A 63 -1.88 19.52 14.70
CA ARG A 63 -2.94 19.36 13.70
C ARG A 63 -2.66 18.12 12.84
N PRO A 64 -3.69 17.36 12.44
CA PRO A 64 -3.50 16.18 11.61
C PRO A 64 -3.18 16.64 10.18
N SER A 65 -1.89 16.63 9.84
CA SER A 65 -1.39 16.94 8.50
C SER A 65 -0.79 15.70 7.87
N TYR A 66 -1.15 15.42 6.62
CA TYR A 66 -0.58 14.33 5.83
C TYR A 66 0.86 14.64 5.36
N SER A 67 1.29 15.91 5.43
CA SER A 67 2.63 16.33 5.02
C SER A 67 3.65 16.03 6.13
N LYS A 68 4.64 15.17 5.83
CA LYS A 68 5.84 15.01 6.67
C LYS A 68 6.50 16.38 6.84
N GLY A 69 6.75 16.81 8.08
CA GLY A 69 7.52 18.03 8.38
C GLY A 69 6.79 19.16 9.14
N ARG A 70 5.47 19.08 9.35
CA ARG A 70 4.71 20.07 10.15
C ARG A 70 4.31 19.55 11.53
N GLY A 71 5.29 19.08 12.31
CA GLY A 71 5.04 18.61 13.70
C GLY A 71 4.28 17.29 13.81
N PHE A 72 4.28 16.46 12.75
CA PHE A 72 3.73 15.10 12.80
C PHE A 72 4.82 14.10 13.22
N ARG A 73 4.66 13.47 14.38
CA ARG A 73 5.59 12.50 14.96
C ARG A 73 4.91 11.15 15.15
N PRO A 74 5.21 10.12 14.34
CA PRO A 74 4.72 8.77 14.59
C PRO A 74 5.26 8.26 15.93
N VAL A 75 4.38 7.79 16.81
CA VAL A 75 4.75 7.24 18.12
C VAL A 75 4.69 5.72 18.11
N ALA A 76 3.60 5.16 17.59
CA ALA A 76 3.42 3.71 17.49
C ALA A 76 2.71 3.33 16.19
N ARG A 77 2.99 2.10 15.70
CA ARG A 77 2.39 1.53 14.49
C ARG A 77 2.15 0.04 14.69
N TRP A 78 0.97 -0.42 14.32
CA TRP A 78 0.59 -1.83 14.34
C TRP A 78 -0.08 -2.19 13.02
N HIS A 79 0.23 -3.38 12.52
CA HIS A 79 -0.34 -3.97 11.30
C HIS A 79 -1.30 -5.13 11.63
N HIS A 80 -1.85 -5.10 12.85
CA HIS A 80 -2.79 -6.09 13.39
C HIS A 80 -3.71 -5.41 14.42
N PRO A 81 -4.82 -6.05 14.82
CA PRO A 81 -5.63 -5.56 15.93
C PRO A 81 -4.77 -5.34 17.19
N VAL A 82 -5.00 -4.22 17.88
CA VAL A 82 -4.23 -3.81 19.06
C VAL A 82 -5.18 -3.76 20.28
N PRO A 83 -4.80 -4.34 21.43
CA PRO A 83 -5.55 -4.19 22.67
C PRO A 83 -5.63 -2.72 23.11
N PRO A 84 -6.75 -2.26 23.71
CA PRO A 84 -6.92 -0.89 24.18
C PRO A 84 -5.82 -0.43 25.14
N GLU A 85 -5.25 -1.34 25.93
CA GLU A 85 -4.23 -1.06 26.94
C GLU A 85 -2.93 -0.58 26.29
N LEU A 86 -2.48 -1.23 25.20
CA LEU A 86 -1.29 -0.80 24.46
C LEU A 86 -1.50 0.55 23.78
N VAL A 87 -2.74 0.86 23.38
CA VAL A 87 -3.07 2.19 22.86
C VAL A 87 -3.01 3.23 23.98
N ALA A 88 -3.56 2.92 25.16
CA ALA A 88 -3.53 3.79 26.33
C ALA A 88 -2.09 4.11 26.76
N GLU A 89 -1.22 3.09 26.80
CA GLU A 89 0.22 3.26 27.05
C GLU A 89 0.89 4.17 26.01
N ALA A 90 0.60 3.95 24.72
CA ALA A 90 1.20 4.73 23.64
C ALA A 90 0.79 6.22 23.65
N VAL A 91 -0.36 6.57 24.22
CA VAL A 91 -0.85 7.95 24.30
C VAL A 91 -0.60 8.62 25.65
N ALA A 92 -0.17 7.89 26.68
CA ALA A 92 -0.13 8.35 28.08
C ALA A 92 0.70 9.62 28.32
N GLN A 93 1.69 9.91 27.47
CA GLN A 93 2.62 11.04 27.60
C GLN A 93 2.57 11.99 26.40
N LEU A 94 1.45 12.01 25.67
CA LEU A 94 1.29 12.84 24.47
C LEU A 94 0.27 13.95 24.71
N ASP A 95 0.62 15.20 24.36
CA ASP A 95 -0.29 16.34 24.50
C ASP A 95 -1.33 16.39 23.38
N HIS A 96 -0.92 16.03 22.15
CA HIS A 96 -1.75 16.09 20.95
C HIS A 96 -1.75 14.76 20.21
N ALA A 97 -2.30 13.74 20.85
CA ALA A 97 -2.39 12.38 20.31
C ALA A 97 -3.47 12.25 19.22
N TRP A 98 -3.09 11.61 18.12
CA TRP A 98 -3.99 11.18 17.04
C TRP A 98 -3.95 9.66 16.92
N LEU A 99 -5.09 9.02 17.18
CA LEU A 99 -5.30 7.63 16.81
C LEU A 99 -5.83 7.58 15.37
N MET A 100 -5.09 6.91 14.49
CA MET A 100 -5.44 6.78 13.08
C MET A 100 -5.57 5.32 12.71
N VAL A 101 -6.70 4.98 12.09
CA VAL A 101 -6.93 3.68 11.48
C VAL A 101 -6.98 3.87 9.98
N ARG A 102 -6.16 3.12 9.24
CA ARG A 102 -6.17 3.10 7.77
C ARG A 102 -6.37 1.69 7.26
N GLY A 103 -7.27 1.55 6.29
CA GLY A 103 -7.46 0.30 5.57
C GLY A 103 -6.26 -0.06 4.67
N ALA A 104 -6.34 -1.22 4.06
CA ALA A 104 -5.37 -1.72 3.10
C ALA A 104 -5.16 -0.73 1.95
N ILE A 105 -3.91 -0.64 1.48
CA ILE A 105 -3.56 0.12 0.29
C ILE A 105 -2.74 -0.81 -0.59
N LEU A 106 -3.27 -1.10 -1.78
CA LEU A 106 -2.59 -1.89 -2.80
C LEU A 106 -2.21 -0.95 -3.94
N HIS A 107 -0.93 -0.89 -4.26
CA HIS A 107 -0.47 -0.21 -5.48
C HIS A 107 -0.11 -1.27 -6.53
N LEU A 108 -0.81 -1.24 -7.65
CA LEU A 108 -0.57 -2.13 -8.77
C LEU A 108 -0.11 -1.31 -9.97
N ALA A 109 0.59 -1.95 -10.89
CA ALA A 109 0.87 -1.42 -12.20
C ALA A 109 0.26 -2.35 -13.25
N ALA A 110 -0.44 -1.78 -14.23
CA ALA A 110 -1.05 -2.49 -15.34
C ALA A 110 -0.32 -2.22 -16.66
N ALA A 111 -0.25 -3.23 -17.53
CA ALA A 111 0.44 -3.14 -18.82
C ALA A 111 -0.32 -2.31 -19.85
N ASP A 112 -1.64 -2.17 -19.69
CA ASP A 112 -2.51 -1.40 -20.58
C ASP A 112 -3.76 -0.86 -19.86
N ALA A 113 -4.50 -0.01 -20.57
CA ALA A 113 -5.68 0.67 -20.03
C ALA A 113 -6.84 -0.29 -19.71
N LYS A 114 -6.95 -1.42 -20.42
CA LYS A 114 -8.01 -2.41 -20.18
C LYS A 114 -7.77 -3.12 -18.86
N ALA A 115 -6.54 -3.57 -18.61
CA ALA A 115 -6.14 -4.16 -17.34
C ALA A 115 -6.28 -3.15 -16.19
N ALA A 116 -5.86 -1.89 -16.39
CA ALA A 116 -5.99 -0.84 -15.38
C ALA A 116 -7.46 -0.58 -15.00
N TYR A 117 -8.34 -0.44 -16.00
CA TYR A 117 -9.77 -0.22 -15.77
C TYR A 117 -10.42 -1.39 -15.02
N ARG A 118 -10.08 -2.64 -15.42
CA ARG A 118 -10.60 -3.84 -14.76
C ARG A 118 -10.16 -3.94 -13.30
N LEU A 119 -8.92 -3.55 -12.98
CA LEU A 119 -8.44 -3.50 -11.60
C LEU A 119 -9.23 -2.49 -10.75
N VAL A 120 -9.53 -1.30 -11.29
CA VAL A 120 -10.32 -0.28 -10.60
C VAL A 120 -11.75 -0.77 -10.35
N GLU A 121 -12.36 -1.44 -11.33
CA GLU A 121 -13.70 -2.04 -11.22
C GLU A 121 -13.72 -3.12 -10.12
N ILE A 122 -12.81 -4.10 -10.18
CA ILE A 122 -12.70 -5.15 -9.15
C ILE A 122 -12.45 -4.54 -7.76
N GLY A 123 -11.58 -3.52 -7.68
CA GLY A 123 -11.31 -2.82 -6.43
C GLY A 123 -12.61 -2.25 -5.83
N ARG A 124 -13.40 -1.55 -6.64
CA ARG A 124 -14.68 -0.98 -6.20
C ARG A 124 -15.72 -2.03 -5.81
N GLU A 125 -15.84 -3.11 -6.59
CA GLU A 125 -16.76 -4.22 -6.32
C GLU A 125 -16.41 -4.95 -5.02
N THR A 126 -15.11 -5.02 -4.67
CA THR A 126 -14.60 -5.65 -3.44
C THR A 126 -14.55 -4.71 -2.23
N GLY A 127 -15.10 -3.50 -2.34
CA GLY A 127 -15.20 -2.54 -1.24
C GLY A 127 -14.10 -1.47 -1.18
N HIS A 128 -13.10 -1.51 -2.06
CA HIS A 128 -12.08 -0.47 -2.22
C HIS A 128 -12.63 0.71 -3.04
N LYS A 129 -13.61 1.44 -2.49
CA LYS A 129 -14.32 2.53 -3.18
C LYS A 129 -13.42 3.66 -3.70
N HIS A 130 -12.25 3.83 -3.08
CA HIS A 130 -11.24 4.82 -3.44
C HIS A 130 -10.19 4.33 -4.45
N SER A 131 -10.39 3.17 -5.07
CA SER A 131 -9.56 2.71 -6.19
C SER A 131 -9.65 3.67 -7.38
N GLY A 132 -8.50 3.95 -7.99
CA GLY A 132 -8.38 4.81 -9.16
C GLY A 132 -6.96 4.80 -9.73
N ILE A 133 -6.81 5.32 -10.95
CA ILE A 133 -5.52 5.50 -11.61
C ILE A 133 -4.89 6.79 -11.07
N ILE A 134 -3.68 6.69 -10.53
CA ILE A 134 -2.94 7.79 -9.90
C ILE A 134 -1.77 8.29 -10.75
N ALA A 135 -1.23 7.45 -11.65
CA ALA A 135 -0.12 7.83 -12.51
C ALA A 135 -0.01 6.93 -13.74
N MET A 136 0.72 7.39 -14.75
CA MET A 136 1.04 6.58 -15.92
C MET A 136 2.43 6.93 -16.44
N ASN A 137 3.23 5.91 -16.76
CA ASN A 137 4.54 6.07 -17.38
C ASN A 137 4.90 4.83 -18.22
N ARG A 138 6.11 4.80 -18.79
CA ARG A 138 6.59 3.67 -19.61
C ARG A 138 6.59 2.32 -18.89
N GLY A 139 6.65 2.32 -17.57
CA GLY A 139 6.64 1.11 -16.75
C GLY A 139 5.25 0.58 -16.39
N GLY A 140 4.17 1.31 -16.66
CA GLY A 140 2.81 0.87 -16.37
C GLY A 140 1.83 2.02 -16.13
N ILE A 141 0.56 1.65 -16.03
CA ILE A 141 -0.54 2.49 -15.51
C ILE A 141 -0.74 2.09 -14.05
N PHE A 142 -0.63 3.06 -13.14
CA PHE A 142 -0.66 2.87 -11.69
C PHE A 142 -1.95 3.42 -11.10
#